data_AF-A0A9E4EIC7-F1
#
_entry.id   AF-A0A9E4EIC7-F1
#
_cell.length_a   1.000
_cell.length_b   1.000
_cell.length_c   1.000
_cell.angle_alpha   90.00
_cell.angle_beta   90.00
_cell.angle_gamma   90.00
#
_symmetry.space_group_name_H-M   'P 1'
#
loop_
_entity.id
_entity.type
_entity.pdbx_description
1 polymer ?
#
loop_
_entity_poly.entity_id
_entity_poly.type
_entity_poly.pdbx_seq_one_letter_code
_entity_poly.pdbx_strand_id
1 'polypeptide(L)' 'HGDQDRLVPLSNSTRMGEALDGVGVANKVVVIEGARHGFRGEHGERARTETVAFLTAHLVPQSE' A
#
# COMPACT_ATOMS: atom_id res chain seq x y z
N HIS A 1 -2.20 1.42 4.03
CA HIS A 1 -3.11 1.34 5.18
C HIS A 1 -3.13 2.65 5.94
N GLY A 2 -4.28 3.08 6.48
CA GLY A 2 -4.37 4.28 7.29
C GLY A 2 -4.15 3.94 8.75
N ASP A 3 -3.26 4.61 9.45
CA ASP A 3 -2.94 4.32 10.86
C ASP A 3 -4.09 4.70 11.82
N GLN A 4 -5.03 5.54 11.38
CA GLN A 4 -6.25 5.90 12.10
C GLN A 4 -7.48 5.11 11.61
N ASP A 5 -7.29 4.07 10.80
CA ASP A 5 -8.37 3.15 10.43
C ASP A 5 -8.79 2.32 11.66
N ARG A 6 -9.98 2.63 12.19
CA ARG A 6 -10.61 1.90 13.30
C ARG A 6 -11.61 0.85 12.83
N LEU A 7 -11.93 0.81 11.54
CA LEU A 7 -12.82 -0.19 10.96
C LEU A 7 -12.03 -1.44 10.59
N VAL A 8 -10.86 -1.27 10.00
CA VAL A 8 -9.96 -2.36 9.61
C VAL A 8 -8.58 -2.14 10.26
N PRO A 9 -8.15 -3.02 11.18
CA PRO A 9 -6.87 -2.86 11.88
C PRO A 9 -5.64 -2.89 10.96
N LEU A 10 -4.65 -2.03 11.23
CA LEU A 10 -3.37 -1.98 10.52
C LEU A 10 -2.64 -3.32 10.48
N SER A 11 -2.78 -4.13 11.54
CA SER A 11 -2.18 -5.47 11.63
C SER A 11 -2.59 -6.39 10.47
N ASN A 12 -3.75 -6.17 9.84
CA ASN A 12 -4.16 -6.98 8.69
C ASN A 12 -3.23 -6.78 7.50
N SER A 13 -2.87 -5.52 7.18
CA SER A 13 -1.90 -5.22 6.13
C SER A 13 -0.49 -5.69 6.49
N THR A 14 -0.06 -5.49 7.74
CA THR A 14 1.27 -5.92 8.19
C THR A 14 1.44 -7.44 8.06
N ARG A 15 0.50 -8.23 8.59
CA ARG A 15 0.55 -9.71 8.52
C ARG A 15 0.52 -10.22 7.09
N MET A 16 -0.26 -9.57 6.21
CA MET A 16 -0.31 -9.94 4.79
C MET A 16 1.03 -9.63 4.10
N GLY A 17 1.61 -8.46 4.35
CA GLY A 17 2.93 -8.10 3.82
C GLY A 17 4.02 -9.09 4.25
N GLU A 18 4.10 -9.38 5.55
CA GLU A 18 5.03 -10.38 6.10
C GLU A 18 4.87 -11.76 5.45
N ALA A 19 3.64 -12.21 5.22
CA ALA A 19 3.37 -13.48 4.57
C ALA A 19 3.80 -13.49 3.10
N LEU A 20 3.58 -12.39 2.35
CA LEU A 20 4.02 -12.25 0.96
C LEU A 20 5.54 -12.16 0.84
N ASP A 21 6.18 -11.41 1.73
CA ASP A 21 7.64 -11.32 1.84
C ASP A 21 8.24 -12.70 2.12
N GLY A 22 7.63 -13.47 3.02
CA GLY A 22 8.10 -14.81 3.41
C GLY A 22 8.11 -15.83 2.27
N VAL A 23 7.38 -15.59 1.17
CA VAL A 23 7.37 -16.44 -0.03
C VAL A 23 7.97 -15.74 -1.26
N GLY A 24 8.58 -14.57 -1.09
CA GLY A 24 9.25 -13.83 -2.17
C GLY A 24 8.31 -13.19 -3.19
N VAL A 25 7.04 -12.93 -2.83
CA VAL A 25 6.11 -12.22 -3.71
C VAL A 25 6.33 -10.71 -3.56
N ALA A 26 6.64 -10.05 -4.68
CA ALA A 26 6.81 -8.60 -4.71
C ALA A 26 5.57 -7.88 -4.19
N ASN A 27 5.74 -7.08 -3.14
CA ASN A 27 4.67 -6.32 -2.51
C ASN A 27 5.25 -5.06 -1.82
N LYS A 28 4.37 -4.15 -1.38
CA LYS A 28 4.75 -2.96 -0.60
C LYS A 28 3.61 -2.56 0.33
N VAL A 29 3.86 -2.55 1.64
CA VAL A 29 2.93 -1.98 2.63
C VAL A 29 3.30 -0.53 2.90
N VAL A 30 2.43 0.40 2.50
CA VAL A 30 2.58 1.83 2.82
C VAL A 30 1.61 2.22 3.92
N VAL A 31 2.12 2.78 5.02
CA VAL A 31 1.29 3.38 6.08
C VAL A 31 1.14 4.87 5.81
N ILE A 32 -0.11 5.35 5.78
CA ILE A 32 -0.45 6.75 5.57
C ILE A 32 -0.91 7.32 6.91
N GLU A 33 -0.03 8.09 7.54
CA GLU A 33 -0.26 8.76 8.83
C GLU A 33 -1.47 9.70 8.77
N GLY A 34 -2.29 9.68 9.82
CA GLY A 34 -3.53 10.43 9.96
C GLY A 34 -4.71 9.86 9.16
N ALA A 35 -4.47 8.96 8.20
CA ALA A 35 -5.51 8.47 7.33
C ALA A 35 -6.42 7.46 8.04
N ARG A 36 -7.73 7.59 7.80
CA ARG A 36 -8.77 6.64 8.22
C ARG A 36 -9.13 5.69 7.07
N HIS A 37 -10.16 4.87 7.29
CA HIS A 37 -10.77 4.07 6.24
C HIS A 37 -11.19 4.92 5.02
N GLY A 38 -10.78 4.50 3.83
CA GLY A 38 -11.20 5.09 2.55
C GLY A 38 -10.34 6.24 2.00
N PHE A 39 -9.24 6.64 2.65
CA PHE A 39 -8.21 7.55 2.12
C PHE A 39 -8.76 8.79 1.37
N ARG A 40 -9.44 9.71 2.06
CA ARG A 40 -10.00 10.92 1.42
C ARG A 40 -8.96 12.04 1.29
N GLY A 41 -9.17 12.94 0.34
CA GLY A 41 -8.32 14.12 0.13
C GLY A 41 -6.88 13.76 -0.19
N GLU A 42 -5.92 14.46 0.43
CA GLU A 42 -4.48 14.25 0.22
C GLU A 42 -4.01 12.82 0.53
N HIS A 43 -4.65 12.14 1.48
CA HIS A 43 -4.36 10.73 1.74
C HIS A 43 -4.71 9.83 0.55
N GLY A 44 -5.79 10.16 -0.17
CA GLY A 44 -6.21 9.46 -1.37
C GLY A 44 -5.27 9.69 -2.54
N GLU A 45 -4.83 10.95 -2.71
CA GLU A 45 -3.79 11.31 -3.68
C GLU A 45 -2.51 10.51 -3.42
N ARG A 46 -2.02 10.49 -2.17
CA ARG A 46 -0.84 9.71 -1.78
C ARG A 46 -1.04 8.21 -2.04
N ALA A 47 -2.19 7.65 -1.67
CA ALA A 47 -2.48 6.24 -1.91
C ALA A 47 -2.46 5.89 -3.41
N ARG A 48 -3.03 6.75 -4.27
CA ARG A 48 -2.97 6.54 -5.73
C ARG A 48 -1.57 6.66 -6.28
N THR A 49 -0.80 7.66 -5.87
CA THR A 49 0.59 7.85 -6.34
C THR A 49 1.45 6.63 -6.03
N GLU A 50 1.38 6.11 -4.80
CA GLU A 50 2.10 4.89 -4.40
C GLU A 50 1.65 3.66 -5.19
N THR A 51 0.34 3.54 -5.43
CA THR A 51 -0.23 2.45 -6.24
C THR A 51 0.30 2.50 -7.67
N VAL A 52 0.25 3.67 -8.32
CA VAL A 52 0.78 3.86 -9.68
C VAL A 52 2.27 3.56 -9.73
N ALA A 53 3.06 4.09 -8.79
CA ALA A 53 4.49 3.84 -8.73
C ALA A 53 4.83 2.35 -8.63
N PHE A 54 4.12 1.60 -7.77
CA PHE A 54 4.31 0.16 -7.66
C PHE A 54 3.96 -0.57 -8.95
N LEU A 55 2.81 -0.26 -9.55
CA LEU A 55 2.38 -0.90 -10.81
C LEU A 55 3.32 -0.56 -11.97
N THR A 56 3.79 0.68 -12.07
CA THR A 56 4.76 1.09 -13.08
C THR A 56 6.05 0.28 -12.97
N ALA A 57 6.59 0.11 -11.75
CA ALA A 57 7.83 -0.63 -11.54
C ALA A 57 7.73 -2.13 -11.89
N HIS A 58 6.52 -2.71 -11.88
CA HIS A 58 6.34 -4.16 -12.04
C HIS A 58 5.61 -4.58 -13.32
N LEU A 59 4.83 -3.68 -13.93
CA LEU A 59 3.98 -4.00 -15.08
C LEU A 59 4.34 -3.24 -16.36
N VAL A 60 5.04 -2.11 -16.25
CA VAL A 60 5.47 -1.39 -17.45
C VAL A 60 6.75 -2.05 -17.97
N PRO A 61 6.77 -2.51 -19.23
CA PRO A 61 7.98 -3.05 -19.84
C PRO A 61 9.10 -2.02 -19.75
N GLN A 62 10.22 -2.41 -19.15
CA GLN A 62 11.42 -1.59 -19.20
C GLN A 62 11.91 -1.63 -20.64
N SER A 63 11.96 -0.48 -21.31
CA SER A 63 12.55 -0.40 -22.66
C SER A 63 14.04 -0.72 -22.56
N GLU A 64 14.53 -1.58 -23.45
CA GLU A 64 15.96 -1.88 -23.65
C GLU A 64 16.73 -0.65 -24.18
#